data_AF-A0A3C1M2X5-F1
#
_entry.id   AF-A0A3C1M2X5-F1
#
_cell.length_a   1.000
_cell.length_b   1.000
_cell.length_c   1.000
_cell.angle_alpha   90.00
_cell.angle_beta   90.00
_cell.angle_gamma   90.00
#
_symmetry.space_group_name_H-M   'P 1'
#
loop_
_entity.id
_entity.type
_entity.pdbx_description
1 polymer ?
#
loop_
_entity_poly.entity_id
_entity_poly.type
_entity_poly.pdbx_seq_one_letter_code
_entity_poly.pdbx_strand_id
1 'polypeptide(L)'
;MPTIQQLIRSERQKLERKTKSPALKSCPQRRGVCTRVYTTTPKKPNSALRKVARVRLTSGFEVTAYIPGIGHNLQEHSVVMIRGGRVKDLPGVRYHIIRGTLDASGVKDRKQGRSKYGAKRPKPGQPAAAAGKGGKKK
;
A
#
# COMPACT_ATOMS: atom_id res chain seq x y z
N MET A 1 15.98 32.38 -26.59
CA MET A 1 16.72 31.26 -27.24
C MET A 1 18.19 31.45 -26.93
N PRO A 2 18.89 30.48 -26.32
CA PRO A 2 20.32 30.61 -26.07
C PRO A 2 21.13 30.52 -27.37
N THR A 3 22.24 31.26 -27.47
CA THR A 3 23.13 31.24 -28.64
C THR A 3 24.04 30.00 -28.62
N ILE A 4 24.65 29.65 -29.76
CA ILE A 4 25.55 28.49 -29.86
C ILE A 4 26.76 28.64 -28.93
N GLN A 5 27.36 29.83 -28.84
CA GLN A 5 28.46 30.10 -27.91
C GLN A 5 28.05 29.92 -26.43
N GLN A 6 26.80 30.24 -26.07
CA GLN A 6 26.29 29.99 -24.72
C GLN A 6 26.15 28.48 -24.44
N LEU A 7 25.77 27.69 -25.43
CA LEU A 7 25.67 26.22 -25.31
C LEU A 7 27.04 25.54 -25.28
N ILE A 8 28.05 26.11 -25.96
CA ILE A 8 29.44 25.65 -25.88
C ILE A 8 30.04 25.95 -24.51
N ARG A 9 29.73 27.12 -23.92
CA ARG A 9 30.22 27.51 -22.58
C ARG A 9 29.48 26.78 -21.46
N SER A 10 28.18 26.54 -21.63
CA SER A 10 27.33 25.88 -20.64
C SER A 10 26.39 24.91 -21.35
N GLU A 11 26.62 23.61 -21.14
CA GLU A 11 25.77 22.57 -21.71
C GLU A 11 24.35 22.60 -21.13
N ARG A 12 23.38 22.08 -21.89
CA ARG A 12 22.02 21.89 -21.39
C ARG A 12 22.01 20.75 -20.37
N GLN A 13 21.64 21.06 -19.14
CA GLN A 13 21.48 20.05 -18.11
C GLN A 13 20.16 19.29 -18.27
N LYS A 14 20.22 17.96 -18.14
CA LYS A 14 19.02 17.12 -18.06
C LYS A 14 18.43 17.23 -16.66
N LEU A 15 17.13 17.48 -16.59
CA LEU A 15 16.40 17.52 -15.32
C LEU A 15 16.28 16.11 -14.74
N GLU A 16 16.91 15.87 -13.59
CA GLU A 16 16.77 14.61 -12.86
C GLU A 16 15.40 14.50 -12.20
N ARG A 17 14.70 13.38 -12.44
CA ARG A 17 13.40 13.09 -11.82
C ARG A 17 13.56 12.17 -10.62
N LYS A 18 13.19 12.65 -9.44
CA LYS A 18 13.16 11.84 -8.22
C LYS A 18 11.99 10.87 -8.23
N THR A 19 12.22 9.64 -7.75
CA THR A 19 11.17 8.63 -7.66
C THR A 19 10.18 8.98 -6.55
N LYS A 20 8.89 8.68 -6.79
CA LYS A 20 7.83 8.92 -5.79
C LYS A 20 7.84 7.90 -4.65
N SER A 21 8.56 6.79 -4.81
CA SER A 21 8.59 5.64 -3.90
C SER A 21 10.04 5.22 -3.56
N PRO A 22 10.82 6.09 -2.88
CA PRO A 22 12.24 5.86 -2.64
C PRO A 22 12.53 4.65 -1.73
N ALA A 23 11.63 4.32 -0.81
CA ALA A 23 11.87 3.27 0.20
C ALA A 23 11.90 1.85 -0.38
N LEU A 24 11.41 1.67 -1.61
CA LEU A 24 11.45 0.38 -2.30
C LEU A 24 12.84 0.07 -2.90
N LYS A 25 13.74 1.06 -3.01
CA LYS A 25 15.07 0.93 -3.63
C LYS A 25 15.00 0.21 -4.99
N SER A 26 14.18 0.75 -5.90
CA SER A 26 13.95 0.22 -7.26
C SER A 26 13.35 -1.20 -7.35
N CYS A 27 12.97 -1.84 -6.24
CA CYS A 27 12.18 -3.06 -6.26
C CYS A 27 10.70 -2.74 -6.52
N PRO A 28 9.94 -3.60 -7.24
CA PRO A 28 8.52 -3.38 -7.46
C PRO A 28 7.70 -3.53 -6.16
N GLN A 29 8.15 -4.44 -5.28
CA GLN A 29 7.50 -4.77 -4.04
C GLN A 29 8.56 -5.01 -2.97
N ARG A 30 8.26 -4.71 -1.70
CA ARG A 30 9.16 -5.04 -0.59
C ARG A 30 8.41 -5.59 0.63
N ARG A 31 9.01 -6.61 1.26
CA ARG A 31 8.51 -7.18 2.52
C ARG A 31 8.81 -6.24 3.68
N GLY A 32 7.89 -6.18 4.64
CA GLY A 32 8.05 -5.45 5.89
C GLY A 32 7.17 -5.99 7.01
N VAL A 33 7.42 -5.51 8.21
CA VAL A 33 6.69 -5.87 9.43
C VAL A 33 5.91 -4.66 9.92
N CYS A 34 4.61 -4.84 10.20
CA CYS A 34 3.77 -3.79 10.76
C CYS A 34 4.25 -3.44 12.18
N THR A 35 4.60 -2.18 12.41
CA THR A 35 4.91 -1.66 13.75
C THR A 35 3.65 -1.20 14.47
N ARG A 36 2.72 -0.57 13.74
CA ARG A 36 1.44 -0.10 14.29
C ARG A 36 0.36 -0.10 13.21
N VAL A 37 -0.84 -0.56 13.57
CA VAL A 37 -2.03 -0.49 12.71
C VAL A 37 -3.02 0.49 13.31
N TYR A 38 -3.47 1.47 12.53
CA TYR A 38 -4.32 2.57 13.04
C TYR A 38 -5.13 3.21 11.90
N THR A 39 -6.03 4.12 12.27
CA THR A 39 -6.86 4.88 11.32
C THR A 39 -6.47 6.34 11.30
N THR A 40 -6.48 6.94 10.11
CA THR A 40 -6.17 8.36 9.88
C THR A 40 -7.28 9.04 9.11
N THR A 41 -7.58 10.29 9.46
CA THR A 41 -8.50 11.15 8.70
C THR A 41 -7.81 11.70 7.44
N PRO A 42 -8.52 11.80 6.30
CA PRO A 42 -8.01 12.39 5.08
C PRO A 42 -7.93 13.91 5.17
N LYS A 43 -7.23 14.52 4.21
CA LYS A 43 -7.28 15.98 4.01
C LYS A 43 -8.67 16.41 3.53
N LYS A 44 -9.09 17.62 3.92
CA LYS A 44 -10.25 18.33 3.34
C LYS A 44 -10.11 18.36 1.81
N PRO A 45 -11.15 18.11 0.99
CA PRO A 45 -12.60 18.13 1.26
C PRO A 45 -13.20 16.80 1.74
N ASN A 46 -12.41 15.73 1.79
CA ASN A 46 -12.93 14.40 2.06
C ASN A 46 -13.08 14.16 3.57
N SER A 47 -14.01 13.29 3.96
CA SER A 47 -14.16 12.80 5.33
C SER A 47 -14.32 11.28 5.30
N ALA A 48 -13.51 10.57 6.08
CA ALA A 48 -13.55 9.11 6.27
C ALA A 48 -12.52 8.69 7.33
N LEU A 49 -12.63 7.46 7.83
CA LEU A 49 -11.55 6.79 8.57
C LEU A 49 -10.78 5.87 7.62
N ARG A 50 -9.58 6.30 7.22
CA ARG A 50 -8.72 5.51 6.33
C ARG A 50 -7.82 4.59 7.16
N LYS A 51 -7.81 3.30 6.84
CA LYS A 51 -7.01 2.29 7.55
C LYS A 51 -5.59 2.28 7.00
N VAL A 52 -4.60 2.46 7.88
CA VAL A 52 -3.18 2.55 7.53
C VAL A 52 -2.33 1.73 8.50
N ALA A 53 -1.14 1.35 8.06
CA ALA A 53 -0.14 0.72 8.90
C ALA A 53 1.20 1.44 8.79
N ARG A 54 1.89 1.61 9.92
CA ARG A 54 3.34 1.86 9.93
C ARG A 54 4.04 0.52 9.72
N VAL A 55 4.97 0.48 8.78
CA VAL A 55 5.65 -0.75 8.38
C VAL A 55 7.15 -0.50 8.30
N ARG A 56 7.92 -1.32 9.01
CA ARG A 56 9.37 -1.36 8.91
C ARG A 56 9.75 -2.32 7.78
N LEU A 57 10.31 -1.77 6.70
CA LEU A 57 10.74 -2.56 5.55
C LEU A 57 12.05 -3.29 5.83
N THR A 58 12.27 -4.38 5.08
CA THR A 58 13.58 -5.06 5.02
C THR A 58 14.72 -4.14 4.59
N SER A 59 14.44 -3.02 3.91
CA SER A 59 15.43 -2.02 3.52
C SER A 59 15.89 -1.10 4.66
N GLY A 60 15.32 -1.24 5.87
CA GLY A 60 15.58 -0.39 7.04
C GLY A 60 14.65 0.81 7.17
N PHE A 61 13.98 1.22 6.09
CA PHE A 61 13.04 2.34 6.10
C PHE A 61 11.74 2.00 6.83
N GLU A 62 11.26 2.93 7.64
CA GLU A 62 9.92 2.88 8.20
C GLU A 62 8.97 3.76 7.38
N VAL A 63 7.89 3.17 6.87
CA VAL A 63 6.96 3.84 5.96
C VAL A 63 5.51 3.67 6.40
N THR A 64 4.65 4.62 6.04
CA THR A 64 3.21 4.46 6.14
C THR A 64 2.65 3.84 4.86
N ALA A 65 1.92 2.74 5.01
CA ALA A 65 1.26 2.05 3.92
C ALA A 65 -0.27 2.03 4.12
N TYR A 66 -1.00 2.25 3.04
CA TYR A 66 -2.46 2.16 3.02
C TYR A 66 -2.92 0.71 2.95
N ILE A 67 -3.99 0.38 3.67
CA ILE A 67 -4.62 -0.95 3.64
C ILE A 67 -5.83 -0.86 2.71
N PRO A 68 -5.77 -1.43 1.49
CA PRO A 68 -6.85 -1.28 0.53
C PRO A 68 -7.98 -2.28 0.77
N GLY A 69 -9.21 -1.86 0.51
CA GLY A 69 -10.40 -2.71 0.56
C GLY A 69 -11.25 -2.51 1.81
N ILE A 70 -12.24 -3.39 1.98
CA ILE A 70 -13.18 -3.35 3.09
C ILE A 70 -12.73 -4.39 4.13
N GLY A 71 -12.46 -3.92 5.34
CA GLY A 71 -11.97 -4.78 6.43
C GLY A 71 -10.53 -5.24 6.24
N HIS A 72 -9.89 -5.65 7.35
CA HIS A 72 -8.56 -6.24 7.36
C HIS A 72 -8.35 -7.02 8.66
N ASN A 73 -7.33 -7.87 8.68
CA ASN A 73 -6.95 -8.74 9.79
C ASN A 73 -5.56 -8.41 10.36
N LEU A 74 -4.93 -7.31 9.92
CA LEU A 74 -3.54 -7.00 10.30
C LEU A 74 -3.49 -6.50 11.73
N GLN A 75 -2.47 -6.95 12.44
CA GLN A 75 -2.13 -6.56 13.79
C GLN A 75 -0.68 -6.05 13.81
N GLU A 76 -0.21 -5.67 15.00
CA GLU A 76 1.22 -5.44 15.21
C GLU A 76 2.00 -6.72 14.89
N HIS A 77 3.22 -6.56 14.38
CA HIS A 77 4.11 -7.65 13.96
C HIS A 77 3.64 -8.49 12.76
N SER A 78 2.47 -8.23 12.19
CA SER A 78 2.06 -8.89 10.95
C SER A 78 3.04 -8.58 9.82
N VAL A 79 3.45 -9.62 9.09
CA VAL A 79 4.35 -9.51 7.95
C VAL A 79 3.54 -9.23 6.69
N VAL A 80 3.89 -8.16 6.00
CA VAL A 80 3.14 -7.66 4.84
C VAL A 80 4.03 -7.41 3.64
N MET A 81 3.44 -7.52 2.45
CA MET A 81 4.07 -7.13 1.20
C MET A 81 3.57 -5.75 0.78
N ILE A 82 4.49 -4.83 0.51
CA ILE A 82 4.17 -3.45 0.13
C ILE A 82 4.52 -3.22 -1.34
N ARG A 83 3.68 -2.44 -2.03
CA ARG A 83 3.95 -1.87 -3.36
C ARG A 83 3.89 -0.35 -3.35
N GLY A 84 4.46 0.25 -4.39
CA GLY A 84 4.35 1.70 -4.63
C GLY A 84 2.92 2.13 -4.95
N GLY A 85 2.54 3.32 -4.52
CA GLY A 85 1.27 3.94 -4.87
C GLY A 85 0.87 4.97 -3.83
N ARG A 86 0.74 6.24 -4.24
CA ARG A 86 0.33 7.32 -3.33
C ARG A 86 -1.19 7.35 -3.19
N VAL A 87 -1.66 7.48 -1.95
CA VAL A 87 -3.07 7.85 -1.69
C VAL A 87 -3.16 9.38 -1.75
N LYS A 88 -3.97 9.91 -2.67
CA LYS A 88 -4.11 11.37 -2.88
C LYS A 88 -4.67 12.07 -1.64
N ASP A 89 -5.57 11.38 -0.93
CA ASP A 89 -6.31 11.88 0.22
C ASP A 89 -5.46 11.99 1.49
N LEU A 90 -4.43 11.16 1.64
CA LEU A 90 -3.62 11.09 2.84
C LEU A 90 -2.22 11.67 2.57
N PRO A 91 -1.82 12.76 3.24
CA PRO A 91 -0.44 13.23 3.14
C PRO A 91 0.53 12.18 3.73
N GLY A 92 1.70 12.04 3.11
CA GLY A 92 2.73 11.09 3.57
C GLY A 92 2.52 9.61 3.21
N VAL A 93 1.31 9.18 2.87
CA VAL A 93 1.03 7.77 2.52
C VAL A 93 1.33 7.48 1.05
N ARG A 94 2.54 6.98 0.79
CA ARG A 94 3.10 6.75 -0.56
C ARG A 94 3.07 5.29 -1.03
N TYR A 95 2.61 4.40 -0.16
CA TYR A 95 2.67 2.96 -0.38
C TYR A 95 1.33 2.28 -0.09
N HIS A 96 1.13 1.12 -0.68
CA HIS A 96 -0.05 0.27 -0.48
C HIS A 96 0.39 -1.12 -0.05
N ILE A 97 -0.35 -1.71 0.88
CA ILE A 97 -0.22 -3.13 1.22
C ILE A 97 -0.92 -3.96 0.13
N ILE A 98 -0.26 -5.03 -0.32
CA ILE A 98 -0.84 -6.02 -1.22
C ILE A 98 -1.72 -6.96 -0.38
N ARG A 99 -2.95 -7.20 -0.84
CA ARG A 99 -3.90 -8.10 -0.17
C ARG A 99 -3.77 -9.51 -0.73
N GLY A 100 -4.00 -10.52 0.11
CA GLY A 100 -3.90 -11.93 -0.26
C GLY A 100 -2.47 -12.48 -0.32
N THR A 101 -1.52 -11.80 0.32
CA THR A 101 -0.10 -12.17 0.35
C THR A 101 0.44 -12.03 1.78
N LEU A 102 1.24 -13.01 2.23
CA LEU A 102 1.72 -13.10 3.61
C LEU A 102 0.53 -13.02 4.60
N ASP A 103 0.64 -12.25 5.67
CA ASP A 103 -0.40 -12.18 6.71
C ASP A 103 -1.58 -11.28 6.31
N ALA A 104 -1.46 -10.53 5.20
CA ALA A 104 -2.54 -9.70 4.69
C ALA A 104 -3.59 -10.55 3.97
N SER A 105 -4.71 -10.83 4.65
CA SER A 105 -5.78 -11.66 4.07
C SER A 105 -6.42 -11.00 2.84
N GLY A 106 -7.07 -11.80 1.98
CA GLY A 106 -7.97 -11.26 0.96
C GLY A 106 -9.14 -10.47 1.56
N VAL A 107 -9.79 -9.64 0.76
CA VAL A 107 -11.08 -9.02 1.14
C VAL A 107 -12.21 -10.05 1.00
N LYS A 108 -13.01 -10.20 2.05
CA LYS A 108 -14.15 -11.13 2.07
C LYS A 108 -15.25 -10.68 1.10
N ASP A 109 -15.95 -11.65 0.53
CA ASP A 109 -17.14 -11.46 -0.34
C ASP A 109 -16.97 -10.53 -1.55
N ARG A 110 -15.72 -10.25 -1.94
CA ARG A 110 -15.42 -9.43 -3.11
C ARG A 110 -15.73 -10.23 -4.39
N LYS A 111 -16.79 -9.87 -5.11
CA LYS A 111 -17.15 -10.50 -6.40
C LYS A 111 -16.46 -9.86 -7.61
N GLN A 112 -16.21 -8.54 -7.57
CA GLN A 112 -15.61 -7.76 -8.66
C GLN A 112 -14.23 -7.20 -8.30
N GLY A 113 -13.33 -7.10 -9.29
CA GLY A 113 -11.96 -6.57 -9.11
C GLY A 113 -11.10 -7.41 -8.15
N ARG A 114 -11.39 -8.71 -8.07
CA ARG A 114 -10.86 -9.65 -7.07
C ARG A 114 -9.34 -9.71 -6.99
N SER A 115 -8.68 -9.69 -8.15
CA SER A 115 -7.22 -9.77 -8.28
C SER A 115 -6.51 -8.64 -7.53
N LYS A 116 -7.10 -7.44 -7.46
CA LYS A 116 -6.51 -6.30 -6.74
C LYS A 116 -6.57 -6.44 -5.21
N TYR A 117 -7.52 -7.24 -4.71
CA TYR A 117 -7.82 -7.37 -3.27
C TYR A 117 -7.57 -8.78 -2.72
N GLY A 118 -6.87 -9.64 -3.48
CA GLY A 118 -6.50 -10.98 -3.03
C GLY A 118 -7.68 -11.92 -2.77
N ALA A 119 -8.83 -11.66 -3.41
CA ALA A 119 -10.02 -12.52 -3.27
C ALA A 119 -9.99 -13.65 -4.31
N LYS A 120 -10.22 -14.90 -3.88
CA LYS A 120 -10.31 -16.05 -4.80
C LYS A 120 -11.65 -16.05 -5.54
N ARG A 121 -11.71 -16.71 -6.71
CA ARG A 121 -12.97 -16.94 -7.41
C ARG A 121 -13.84 -17.89 -6.55
N PRO A 122 -15.10 -17.52 -6.23
CA PRO A 122 -15.99 -18.42 -5.53
C PRO A 122 -16.28 -19.64 -6.42
N LYS A 123 -16.32 -20.83 -5.82
CA LYS A 123 -16.71 -22.05 -6.53
C LYS A 123 -18.20 -21.98 -6.87
N PRO A 124 -18.64 -22.43 -8.05
CA PRO A 124 -20.07 -22.55 -8.36
C PRO A 124 -20.71 -23.52 -7.36
N GLY A 125 -21.71 -23.07 -6.59
CA GLY A 125 -22.48 -23.91 -5.66
C GLY A 125 -21.99 -23.96 -4.20
N GLN A 126 -20.84 -23.37 -3.83
CA GLN A 126 -20.45 -23.23 -2.43
C GLN A 126 -20.59 -21.76 -1.97
N PRO A 127 -21.23 -21.49 -0.81
CA PRO A 127 -21.26 -20.13 -0.26
C PRO A 127 -19.82 -19.65 -0.03
N ALA A 128 -19.59 -18.36 -0.24
CA ALA A 128 -18.28 -17.75 -0.07
C ALA A 128 -17.72 -18.10 1.32
N ALA A 129 -16.46 -18.56 1.38
CA ALA A 129 -15.84 -19.07 2.60
C ALA A 129 -16.06 -18.12 3.78
N ALA A 130 -16.95 -18.53 4.70
CA ALA A 130 -17.30 -17.77 5.87
C ALA A 130 -16.08 -17.58 6.76
N ALA A 131 -16.01 -16.42 7.39
CA ALA A 131 -15.05 -16.14 8.44
C ALA A 131 -15.11 -17.24 9.51
N GLY A 132 -13.96 -17.84 9.86
CA GLY A 132 -13.85 -18.62 11.08
C GLY A 132 -14.43 -17.80 12.24
N LYS A 133 -15.48 -18.32 12.88
CA LYS A 133 -16.09 -17.70 14.05
C LYS A 133 -15.02 -17.63 15.13
N GLY A 134 -14.56 -16.42 15.45
CA GLY A 134 -13.81 -16.19 16.68
C GLY A 134 -14.68 -16.63 17.85
N GLY A 135 -14.24 -17.64 18.58
CA GLY A 135 -14.95 -18.14 19.75
C GLY A 135 -15.18 -17.00 20.73
N LYS A 136 -16.44 -16.79 21.12
CA LYS A 136 -16.77 -16.13 22.39
C LYS A 136 -16.08 -16.92 23.49
N LYS A 137 -15.01 -16.37 24.08
CA LYS A 137 -14.61 -16.80 25.43
C LYS A 137 -15.62 -16.20 26.41
N LYS A 138 -16.08 -17.07 27.31
CA LYS A 138 -16.95 -16.79 28.46
C LYS A 138 -16.44 -15.59 29.26
#